data_AF-A0A4R7J536-F1
#
_entry.id   AF-A0A4R7J536-F1
#
_cell.length_a   1.000
_cell.length_b   1.000
_cell.length_c   1.000
_cell.angle_alpha   90.00
_cell.angle_beta   90.00
_cell.angle_gamma   90.00
#
_symmetry.space_group_name_H-M   'P 1'
#
loop_
_entity.id
_entity.type
_entity.pdbx_description
1 polymer ?
#
loop_
_entity_poly.entity_id
_entity_poly.type
_entity_poly.pdbx_seq_one_letter_code
_entity_poly.pdbx_strand_id
1 'polypeptide(L)'
;MTPVTLRRDLAAMERRGLLTRVHGGAVRVDQPPRGRTEPPKPQTAPALAVLVPSLSFYWPEVITGMKRKAAARGHRLLLRGASYELLDERPMMERMLRTEGVQGLLVAPNMQSPQAAEVMAMIEAALSAGISVPGDLSIVSYDDEIAELMTPPLTAVKPPRAEVGAAAVDLLLDRLEQPGRALRQLSLTPALTIRESTGPAPA
;
A
#
# COMPACT_ATOMS: atom_id res chain seq x y z
N MET A 1 17.23 16.52 -20.17
CA MET A 1 15.99 17.31 -20.39
C MET A 1 15.54 17.86 -19.06
N THR A 2 15.38 19.17 -18.93
CA THR A 2 14.90 19.79 -17.69
C THR A 2 13.35 19.67 -17.60
N PRO A 3 12.76 19.64 -16.40
CA PRO A 3 11.30 19.53 -16.21
C PRO A 3 10.47 20.60 -16.93
N VAL A 4 11.10 21.72 -17.31
CA VAL A 4 10.51 22.84 -18.05
C VAL A 4 10.18 22.46 -19.50
N THR A 5 10.95 21.56 -20.14
CA THR A 5 10.74 21.17 -21.54
C THR A 5 9.52 20.27 -21.70
N LEU A 6 9.31 19.33 -20.77
CA LEU A 6 8.17 18.40 -20.77
C LEU A 6 6.81 19.11 -20.68
N ARG A 7 6.66 20.11 -19.80
CA ARG A 7 5.40 20.87 -19.69
C ARG A 7 5.07 21.68 -20.95
N ARG A 8 6.08 22.24 -21.61
CA ARG A 8 5.89 23.06 -22.81
C ARG A 8 5.49 22.22 -24.02
N ASP A 9 6.07 21.03 -24.14
CA ASP A 9 5.76 20.09 -25.22
C ASP A 9 4.38 19.46 -25.04
N LEU A 10 3.98 19.10 -23.81
CA LEU A 10 2.63 18.63 -23.49
C LEU A 10 1.56 19.69 -23.80
N ALA A 11 1.80 20.96 -23.44
CA ALA A 11 0.89 22.06 -23.76
C ALA A 11 0.82 22.36 -25.28
N ALA A 12 1.92 22.15 -26.00
CA ALA A 12 1.93 22.25 -27.46
C ALA A 12 1.15 21.10 -28.13
N MET A 13 1.25 19.88 -27.60
CA MET A 13 0.51 18.72 -28.09
C MET A 13 -0.99 18.77 -27.74
N GLU A 14 -1.36 19.32 -26.58
CA GLU A 14 -2.75 19.59 -26.18
C GLU A 14 -3.40 20.60 -27.14
N ARG A 15 -2.74 21.72 -27.45
CA ARG A 15 -3.23 22.72 -28.42
C ARG A 15 -3.41 22.17 -29.84
N ARG A 16 -2.65 21.14 -30.20
CA ARG A 16 -2.75 20.46 -31.50
C ARG A 16 -3.79 19.34 -31.52
N GLY A 17 -4.54 19.15 -30.43
CA GLY A 17 -5.56 18.10 -30.32
C GLY A 17 -4.99 16.68 -30.34
N LEU A 18 -3.70 16.52 -30.02
CA LEU A 18 -3.03 15.21 -30.02
C LEU A 18 -3.14 14.50 -28.67
N LEU A 19 -3.41 15.25 -27.59
CA LEU A 19 -3.53 14.71 -26.23
C LEU A 19 -4.74 15.32 -25.49
N THR A 20 -5.35 14.53 -24.61
CA THR A 20 -6.34 14.97 -23.61
C THR A 20 -5.72 14.88 -22.21
N ARG A 21 -5.93 15.91 -21.39
CA ARG A 21 -5.49 15.91 -19.99
C ARG A 21 -6.33 14.96 -19.14
N VAL A 22 -5.65 14.19 -18.30
CA VAL A 22 -6.25 13.36 -17.25
C VAL A 22 -5.63 13.70 -15.90
N HIS A 23 -6.28 13.32 -14.80
CA HIS A 23 -5.75 13.59 -13.46
C HIS A 23 -4.40 12.87 -13.28
N GLY A 24 -3.30 13.64 -13.24
CA GLY A 24 -1.93 13.11 -13.13
C GLY A 24 -1.21 12.79 -14.45
N GLY A 25 -1.76 13.10 -15.63
CA GLY A 25 -1.09 12.80 -16.91
C GLY A 25 -1.81 13.31 -18.17
N ALA A 26 -1.45 12.75 -19.34
CA ALA A 26 -2.11 13.02 -20.62
C ALA A 26 -2.18 11.75 -21.50
N VAL A 27 -3.23 11.59 -22.28
CA VAL A 27 -3.50 10.43 -23.17
C VAL A 27 -3.76 10.88 -24.61
N ARG A 28 -3.41 10.08 -25.63
CA ARG A 28 -3.61 10.42 -27.05
C ARG A 28 -5.08 10.41 -27.43
N VAL A 29 -5.54 11.43 -28.16
CA VAL A 29 -6.99 11.64 -28.48
C VAL A 29 -7.59 10.49 -29.30
N ASP A 30 -6.78 9.83 -30.12
CA ASP A 30 -7.15 8.70 -30.98
C ASP A 30 -6.91 7.33 -30.34
N GLN A 31 -6.44 7.29 -29.08
CA GLN A 31 -6.27 6.07 -28.33
C GLN A 31 -7.20 6.11 -27.11
N PRO A 32 -8.38 5.44 -27.16
CA PRO A 32 -9.24 5.38 -25.99
C PRO A 32 -8.39 4.87 -24.82
N PRO A 33 -8.59 5.39 -23.59
CA PRO A 33 -7.89 4.86 -22.43
C PRO A 33 -8.09 3.36 -22.46
N ARG A 34 -7.00 2.57 -22.37
CA ARG A 34 -7.08 1.13 -22.14
C ARG A 34 -7.64 0.90 -20.73
N GLY A 35 -8.89 1.28 -20.52
CA GLY A 35 -9.74 0.72 -19.51
C GLY A 35 -9.91 -0.73 -19.93
N ARG A 36 -9.18 -1.62 -19.26
CA ARG A 36 -9.80 -2.89 -18.94
C ARG A 36 -11.07 -2.51 -18.17
N THR A 37 -12.22 -2.61 -18.82
CA THR A 37 -13.48 -2.80 -18.14
C THR A 37 -13.35 -4.12 -17.40
N GLU A 38 -12.71 -4.08 -16.22
CA GLU A 38 -12.91 -5.13 -15.23
C GLU A 38 -14.43 -5.17 -14.99
N PRO A 39 -15.07 -6.34 -15.14
CA PRO A 39 -16.48 -6.45 -14.81
C PRO A 39 -16.71 -5.91 -13.40
N PRO A 40 -17.82 -5.20 -13.14
CA PRO A 40 -18.11 -4.69 -11.80
C PRO A 40 -18.03 -5.87 -10.83
N LYS A 41 -17.03 -5.85 -9.93
CA LYS A 41 -16.88 -6.91 -8.92
C LYS A 41 -18.21 -7.00 -8.15
N PRO A 42 -18.76 -8.21 -7.95
CA PRO A 42 -19.99 -8.36 -7.17
C PRO A 42 -19.82 -7.66 -5.83
N GLN A 43 -20.79 -6.80 -5.48
CA GLN A 43 -20.75 -5.98 -4.25
C GLN A 43 -20.68 -6.83 -2.98
N THR A 44 -21.00 -8.12 -3.08
CA THR A 44 -21.06 -9.13 -2.03
C THR A 44 -19.77 -9.92 -1.81
N ALA A 45 -18.71 -9.69 -2.60
CA ALA A 45 -17.44 -10.41 -2.42
C ALA A 45 -16.73 -9.99 -1.12
N PRO A 46 -16.07 -10.93 -0.41
CA PRO A 46 -15.33 -10.63 0.80
C PRO A 46 -14.25 -9.58 0.52
N ALA A 47 -13.99 -8.74 1.51
CA ALA A 47 -13.17 -7.55 1.38
C ALA A 47 -11.98 -7.58 2.35
N LEU A 48 -10.86 -7.04 1.88
CA LEU A 48 -9.71 -6.70 2.70
C LEU A 48 -9.59 -5.18 2.77
N ALA A 49 -9.55 -4.66 3.98
CA ALA A 49 -9.24 -3.28 4.28
C ALA A 49 -7.72 -3.07 4.23
N VAL A 50 -7.27 -1.97 3.62
CA VAL A 50 -5.84 -1.62 3.57
C VAL A 50 -5.68 -0.15 3.91
N LEU A 51 -4.90 0.11 4.95
CA LEU A 51 -4.44 1.44 5.33
C LEU A 51 -2.96 1.58 5.01
N VAL A 52 -2.63 2.53 4.13
CA VAL A 52 -1.25 2.88 3.78
C VAL A 52 -0.94 4.30 4.24
N PRO A 53 0.33 4.66 4.52
CA PRO A 53 0.68 5.96 5.06
C PRO A 53 0.61 7.08 4.01
N SER A 54 0.55 6.73 2.72
CA SER A 54 0.33 7.66 1.62
C SER A 54 -0.03 6.88 0.35
N LEU A 55 -0.75 7.52 -0.58
CA LEU A 55 -0.96 6.98 -1.93
C LEU A 55 0.13 7.40 -2.93
N SER A 56 1.13 8.18 -2.51
CA SER A 56 2.19 8.72 -3.35
C SER A 56 3.55 8.04 -3.18
N PHE A 57 4.41 8.22 -4.20
CA PHE A 57 5.85 7.92 -4.28
C PHE A 57 6.31 6.44 -4.16
N TYR A 58 5.89 5.69 -3.14
CA TYR A 58 6.33 4.29 -2.91
C TYR A 58 5.21 3.26 -3.15
N TRP A 59 3.98 3.63 -2.83
CA TRP A 59 2.85 2.72 -2.77
C TRP A 59 2.19 2.30 -4.09
N PRO A 60 2.32 3.00 -5.24
CA PRO A 60 1.60 2.60 -6.46
C PRO A 60 1.86 1.15 -6.91
N GLU A 61 3.10 0.68 -6.87
CA GLU A 61 3.44 -0.69 -7.26
C GLU A 61 2.96 -1.71 -6.24
N VAL A 62 3.12 -1.40 -4.95
CA VAL A 62 2.63 -2.23 -3.83
C VAL A 62 1.11 -2.40 -3.91
N ILE A 63 0.38 -1.29 -4.08
CA ILE A 63 -1.08 -1.26 -4.24
C ILE A 63 -1.50 -2.06 -5.48
N THR A 64 -0.78 -1.92 -6.60
CA THR A 64 -1.07 -2.67 -7.82
C THR A 64 -0.91 -4.18 -7.59
N GLY A 65 0.15 -4.58 -6.89
CA GLY A 65 0.37 -5.97 -6.48
C GLY A 65 -0.74 -6.50 -5.57
N MET A 66 -1.14 -5.71 -4.55
CA MET A 66 -2.24 -6.04 -3.64
C MET A 66 -3.55 -6.22 -4.39
N LYS A 67 -3.94 -5.26 -5.24
CA LYS A 67 -5.18 -5.31 -6.04
C LYS A 67 -5.23 -6.56 -6.91
N ARG A 68 -4.14 -6.84 -7.64
CA ARG A 68 -4.03 -8.03 -8.49
C ARG A 68 -4.18 -9.31 -7.68
N LYS A 69 -3.51 -9.41 -6.53
CA LYS A 69 -3.55 -10.63 -5.70
C LYS A 69 -4.90 -10.83 -5.04
N ALA A 70 -5.54 -9.77 -4.53
CA ALA A 70 -6.88 -9.81 -3.97
C ALA A 70 -7.91 -10.23 -5.04
N ALA A 71 -7.85 -9.63 -6.23
CA ALA A 71 -8.72 -10.00 -7.35
C ALA A 71 -8.57 -11.47 -7.75
N ALA A 72 -7.34 -11.97 -7.85
CA ALA A 72 -7.06 -13.37 -8.18
C ALA A 72 -7.59 -14.37 -7.13
N ARG A 73 -7.92 -13.90 -5.92
CA ARG A 73 -8.52 -14.70 -4.84
C ARG A 73 -9.98 -14.36 -4.60
N GLY A 74 -10.64 -13.63 -5.49
CA GLY A 74 -12.05 -13.28 -5.35
C GLY A 74 -12.36 -12.25 -4.27
N HIS A 75 -11.35 -11.49 -3.79
CA HIS A 75 -11.53 -10.47 -2.77
C HIS A 75 -11.63 -9.05 -3.36
N ARG A 76 -12.38 -8.19 -2.68
CA ARG A 76 -12.36 -6.73 -2.85
C ARG A 76 -11.22 -6.14 -2.02
N LEU A 77 -10.68 -5.00 -2.47
CA LEU A 77 -9.67 -4.27 -1.73
C LEU A 77 -10.21 -2.87 -1.42
N LEU A 78 -10.45 -2.57 -0.15
CA LEU A 78 -10.85 -1.25 0.32
C LEU A 78 -9.59 -0.50 0.75
N LEU A 79 -9.06 0.34 -0.14
CA LEU A 79 -7.81 1.07 0.11
C LEU A 79 -8.08 2.48 0.65
N ARG A 80 -7.34 2.87 1.68
CA ARG A 80 -7.20 4.25 2.13
C ARG A 80 -5.73 4.58 2.33
N GLY A 81 -5.35 5.79 1.93
CA GLY A 81 -4.10 6.38 2.32
C GLY A 81 -4.33 7.38 3.43
N ALA A 82 -3.45 7.36 4.43
CA ALA A 82 -3.31 8.43 5.37
C ALA A 82 -2.88 9.69 4.61
N SER A 83 -3.64 10.78 4.74
CA SER A 83 -3.20 12.06 4.19
C SER A 83 -2.26 12.72 5.19
N TYR A 84 -1.22 13.41 4.71
CA TYR A 84 -0.34 14.23 5.55
C TYR A 84 -1.07 15.37 6.30
N GLU A 85 -2.34 15.63 5.97
CA GLU A 85 -3.19 16.55 6.71
C GLU A 85 -3.78 15.85 7.93
N LEU A 86 -3.60 16.45 9.11
CA LEU A 86 -3.97 16.04 10.47
C LEU A 86 -5.50 15.85 10.68
N LEU A 87 -6.15 15.10 9.78
CA LEU A 87 -7.52 14.65 9.96
C LEU A 87 -7.49 13.40 10.82
N ASP A 88 -8.32 13.39 11.86
CA ASP A 88 -8.61 12.19 12.65
C ASP A 88 -9.04 11.06 11.68
N GLU A 89 -8.21 10.02 11.55
CA GLU A 89 -8.41 8.93 10.61
C GLU A 89 -9.42 7.90 11.14
N ARG A 90 -9.76 7.97 12.42
CA ARG A 90 -10.64 7.03 13.11
C ARG A 90 -12.01 6.89 12.43
N PRO A 91 -12.75 7.98 12.07
CA PRO A 91 -14.05 7.85 11.42
C PRO A 91 -13.97 7.14 10.06
N MET A 92 -12.85 7.28 9.35
CA MET A 92 -12.65 6.63 8.06
C MET A 92 -12.40 5.14 8.22
N MET A 93 -11.55 4.75 9.18
CA MET A 93 -11.31 3.35 9.49
C MET A 93 -12.56 2.67 10.03
N GLU A 94 -13.24 3.29 10.98
CA GLU A 94 -14.50 2.76 11.48
C GLU A 94 -15.50 2.50 10.36
N ARG A 95 -15.60 3.42 9.38
CA ARG A 95 -16.44 3.21 8.20
C ARG A 95 -15.95 2.05 7.33
N MET A 96 -14.64 1.86 7.20
CA MET A 96 -14.08 0.69 6.51
C MET A 96 -14.42 -0.60 7.24
N LEU A 97 -14.23 -0.67 8.55
CA LEU A 97 -14.49 -1.85 9.36
C LEU A 97 -15.98 -2.21 9.43
N ARG A 98 -16.87 -1.20 9.41
CA ARG A 98 -18.32 -1.42 9.28
C ARG A 98 -18.77 -1.79 7.86
N THR A 99 -17.87 -1.77 6.87
CA THR A 99 -18.25 -2.19 5.51
C THR A 99 -18.48 -3.69 5.50
N GLU A 100 -19.65 -4.10 5.00
CA GLU A 100 -20.03 -5.50 4.93
C GLU A 100 -18.99 -6.34 4.17
N GLY A 101 -18.70 -7.51 4.74
CA GLY A 101 -17.77 -8.49 4.20
C GLY A 101 -16.28 -8.17 4.42
N VAL A 102 -15.92 -7.16 5.22
CA VAL A 102 -14.51 -6.94 5.61
C VAL A 102 -14.09 -8.00 6.63
N GLN A 103 -13.07 -8.79 6.29
CA GLN A 103 -12.60 -9.94 7.10
C GLN A 103 -11.15 -9.77 7.56
N GLY A 104 -10.45 -8.81 6.96
CA GLY A 104 -9.07 -8.55 7.32
C GLY A 104 -8.63 -7.12 7.03
N LEU A 105 -7.64 -6.68 7.79
CA LEU A 105 -7.03 -5.36 7.73
C LEU A 105 -5.52 -5.49 7.56
N LEU A 106 -4.98 -4.83 6.54
CA LEU A 106 -3.55 -4.57 6.41
C LEU A 106 -3.27 -3.13 6.79
N VAL A 107 -2.44 -2.91 7.81
CA VAL A 107 -2.00 -1.57 8.23
C VAL A 107 -0.53 -1.38 7.90
N ALA A 108 -0.18 -0.23 7.35
CA ALA A 108 1.21 0.17 7.12
C ALA A 108 1.48 1.54 7.74
N PRO A 109 1.48 1.65 9.08
CA PRO A 109 1.75 2.92 9.74
C PRO A 109 3.15 3.43 9.38
N ASN A 110 3.30 4.75 9.29
CA ASN A 110 4.62 5.35 9.34
C ASN A 110 5.05 5.42 10.82
N MET A 111 5.87 4.49 11.27
CA MET A 111 6.31 4.41 12.67
C MET A 111 7.20 5.59 13.10
N GLN A 112 7.75 6.34 12.15
CA GLN A 112 8.59 7.51 12.42
C GLN A 112 7.79 8.81 12.55
N SER A 113 6.48 8.75 12.41
CA SER A 113 5.62 9.92 12.54
C SER A 113 4.74 9.82 13.79
N PRO A 114 4.26 10.95 14.33
CA PRO A 114 3.26 10.96 15.40
C PRO A 114 1.99 10.17 15.06
N GLN A 115 1.74 9.90 13.77
CA GLN A 115 0.60 9.11 13.30
C GLN A 115 0.72 7.61 13.64
N ALA A 116 1.91 7.11 14.01
CA ALA A 116 2.06 5.74 14.51
C ALA A 116 1.14 5.49 15.71
N ALA A 117 1.12 6.43 16.65
CA ALA A 117 0.24 6.36 17.83
C ALA A 117 -1.25 6.40 17.44
N GLU A 118 -1.61 7.08 16.35
CA GLU A 118 -2.99 7.13 15.85
C GLU A 118 -3.44 5.79 15.28
N VAL A 119 -2.59 5.13 14.48
CA VAL A 119 -2.88 3.79 13.96
C VAL A 119 -3.00 2.77 15.10
N MET A 120 -2.17 2.90 16.14
CA MET A 120 -2.25 2.06 17.34
C MET A 120 -3.57 2.30 18.09
N ALA A 121 -3.89 3.56 18.38
CA ALA A 121 -5.15 3.95 19.02
C ALA A 121 -6.38 3.49 18.22
N MET A 122 -6.26 3.43 16.90
CA MET A 122 -7.32 2.97 16.02
C MET A 122 -7.50 1.45 16.05
N ILE A 123 -6.41 0.68 16.19
CA ILE A 123 -6.49 -0.77 16.43
C ILE A 123 -7.10 -1.03 17.82
N GLU A 124 -6.65 -0.31 18.85
CA GLU A 124 -7.23 -0.39 20.20
C GLU A 124 -8.71 -0.01 20.21
N ALA A 125 -9.10 1.01 19.46
CA ALA A 125 -10.50 1.42 19.33
C ALA A 125 -11.35 0.33 18.63
N ALA A 126 -10.82 -0.32 17.59
CA ALA A 126 -11.51 -1.43 16.93
C ALA A 126 -11.77 -2.59 17.91
N LEU A 127 -10.77 -2.93 18.72
CA LEU A 127 -10.91 -3.93 19.78
C LEU A 127 -11.92 -3.50 20.85
N SER A 128 -11.88 -2.23 21.26
CA SER A 128 -12.81 -1.64 22.24
C SER A 128 -14.25 -1.56 21.72
N ALA A 129 -14.43 -1.50 20.40
CA ALA A 129 -15.73 -1.52 19.73
C ALA A 129 -16.35 -2.93 19.67
N GLY A 130 -15.70 -3.94 20.28
CA GLY A 130 -16.19 -5.31 20.36
C GLY A 130 -15.85 -6.17 19.12
N ILE A 131 -15.01 -5.67 18.22
CA ILE A 131 -14.47 -6.48 17.11
C ILE A 131 -13.41 -7.40 17.68
N SER A 132 -13.67 -8.70 17.70
CA SER A 132 -12.69 -9.69 18.15
C SER A 132 -11.59 -9.88 17.10
N VAL A 133 -10.34 -9.95 17.56
CA VAL A 133 -9.16 -10.21 16.73
C VAL A 133 -8.48 -11.45 17.31
N PRO A 134 -8.27 -12.52 16.53
CA PRO A 134 -8.49 -12.63 15.08
C PRO A 134 -9.91 -13.03 14.66
N GLY A 135 -10.86 -13.17 15.60
CA GLY A 135 -12.16 -13.81 15.39
C GLY A 135 -13.03 -13.17 14.30
N ASP A 136 -13.35 -11.89 14.44
CA ASP A 136 -14.12 -11.12 13.47
C ASP A 136 -13.23 -10.48 12.39
N LEU A 137 -12.00 -10.14 12.76
CA LEU A 137 -11.06 -9.42 11.91
C LEU A 137 -9.63 -9.93 12.10
N SER A 138 -9.00 -10.37 11.00
CA SER A 138 -7.56 -10.64 10.98
C SER A 138 -6.77 -9.38 10.64
N ILE A 139 -5.69 -9.09 11.37
CA ILE A 139 -4.87 -7.88 11.20
C ILE A 139 -3.43 -8.27 10.84
N VAL A 140 -2.87 -7.64 9.80
CA VAL A 140 -1.44 -7.71 9.45
C VAL A 140 -0.84 -6.32 9.46
N SER A 141 0.26 -6.14 10.17
CA SER A 141 1.08 -4.93 10.10
C SER A 141 2.15 -5.03 9.01
N TYR A 142 2.42 -3.92 8.34
CA TYR A 142 3.63 -3.71 7.55
C TYR A 142 4.62 -2.99 8.46
N ASP A 143 5.73 -3.66 8.75
CA ASP A 143 6.66 -3.42 9.86
C ASP A 143 6.32 -4.15 11.16
N ASP A 144 7.37 -4.59 11.85
CA ASP A 144 7.36 -5.47 13.03
C ASP A 144 7.87 -4.77 14.30
N GLU A 145 8.37 -3.52 14.20
CA GLU A 145 9.05 -2.81 15.29
C GLU A 145 8.28 -2.75 16.62
N ILE A 146 6.95 -2.58 16.57
CA ILE A 146 6.09 -2.54 17.76
C ILE A 146 4.96 -3.57 17.70
N ALA A 147 4.96 -4.45 16.69
CA ALA A 147 3.89 -5.41 16.46
C ALA A 147 3.74 -6.41 17.62
N GLU A 148 4.85 -6.77 18.26
CA GLU A 148 4.86 -7.68 19.42
C GLU A 148 4.30 -7.04 20.70
N LEU A 149 4.33 -5.70 20.81
CA LEU A 149 3.86 -4.98 22.00
C LEU A 149 2.33 -4.74 22.00
N MET A 150 1.67 -5.11 20.91
CA MET A 150 0.23 -4.96 20.75
C MET A 150 -0.56 -6.04 21.48
N THR A 151 -1.84 -5.77 21.74
CA THR A 151 -2.77 -6.74 22.31
C THR A 151 -4.00 -6.87 21.40
N PRO A 152 -4.21 -8.01 20.71
CA PRO A 152 -3.27 -9.14 20.60
C PRO A 152 -1.99 -8.75 19.81
N PRO A 153 -0.86 -9.44 20.02
CA PRO A 153 0.35 -9.22 19.23
C PRO A 153 0.08 -9.38 17.74
N LEU A 154 0.55 -8.42 16.95
CA LEU A 154 0.23 -8.36 15.52
C LEU A 154 1.14 -9.26 14.69
N THR A 155 0.55 -10.02 13.78
CA THR A 155 1.25 -10.61 12.63
C THR A 155 1.82 -9.48 11.78
N ALA A 156 3.09 -9.58 11.38
CA ALA A 156 3.79 -8.48 10.72
C ALA A 156 4.66 -8.93 9.54
N VAL A 157 4.62 -8.16 8.45
CA VAL A 157 5.58 -8.26 7.35
C VAL A 157 6.71 -7.28 7.59
N LYS A 158 7.94 -7.77 7.79
CA LYS A 158 9.15 -6.96 7.98
C LYS A 158 9.87 -6.77 6.65
N PRO A 159 9.95 -5.54 6.11
CA PRO A 159 10.76 -5.26 4.93
C PRO A 159 12.25 -5.42 5.24
N PRO A 160 13.09 -5.91 4.30
CA PRO A 160 14.52 -6.15 4.52
C PRO A 160 15.32 -4.84 4.41
N ARG A 161 15.00 -3.84 5.25
CA ARG A 161 15.54 -2.47 5.14
C ARG A 161 17.05 -2.43 5.35
N ALA A 162 17.55 -3.19 6.34
CA ALA A 162 18.96 -3.26 6.65
C ALA A 162 19.75 -3.89 5.49
N GLU A 163 19.22 -4.98 4.93
CA GLU A 163 19.82 -5.68 3.79
C GLU A 163 19.79 -4.83 2.53
N VAL A 164 18.71 -4.05 2.29
CA VAL A 164 18.66 -3.08 1.19
C VAL A 164 19.77 -2.04 1.33
N GLY A 165 19.94 -1.48 2.52
CA GLY A 165 20.99 -0.48 2.80
C GLY A 165 22.39 -1.04 2.59
N ALA A 166 22.68 -2.21 3.17
CA ALA A 166 23.96 -2.90 3.00
C ALA A 166 24.23 -3.23 1.52
N ALA A 167 23.27 -3.84 0.83
CA ALA A 167 23.40 -4.19 -0.57
C ALA A 167 23.61 -2.96 -1.47
N ALA A 168 22.99 -1.82 -1.16
CA ALA A 168 23.18 -0.59 -1.91
C ALA A 168 24.63 -0.07 -1.79
N VAL A 169 25.21 -0.12 -0.59
CA VAL A 169 26.61 0.26 -0.35
C VAL A 169 27.55 -0.70 -1.09
N ASP A 170 27.36 -2.00 -0.96
CA ASP A 170 28.17 -3.01 -1.65
C ASP A 170 28.13 -2.83 -3.17
N LEU A 171 26.93 -2.63 -3.74
CA LEU A 171 26.75 -2.42 -5.18
C LEU A 171 27.47 -1.16 -5.68
N LEU A 172 27.51 -0.10 -4.88
CA LEU A 172 28.20 1.15 -5.19
C LEU A 172 29.72 0.96 -5.13
N LEU A 173 30.23 0.38 -4.04
CA LEU A 173 31.67 0.13 -3.87
C LEU A 173 32.20 -0.78 -4.98
N ASP A 174 31.51 -1.89 -5.28
CA ASP A 174 31.84 -2.77 -6.41
C ASP A 174 31.96 -2.01 -7.74
N ARG A 175 31.10 -1.01 -7.96
CA ARG A 175 31.06 -0.23 -9.21
C ARG A 175 32.19 0.80 -9.26
N LEU A 176 32.55 1.40 -8.13
CA LEU A 176 33.68 2.32 -8.04
C LEU A 176 35.00 1.59 -8.27
N GLU A 177 35.14 0.38 -7.72
CA GLU A 177 36.31 -0.47 -7.93
C GLU A 177 36.39 -1.01 -9.36
N GLN A 178 35.25 -1.36 -9.97
CA GLN A 178 35.18 -1.92 -11.32
C GLN A 178 34.09 -1.24 -12.18
N PRO A 179 34.38 -0.08 -12.78
CA PRO A 179 33.40 0.69 -13.56
C PRO A 179 32.78 -0.08 -14.72
N GLY A 180 33.54 -1.00 -15.34
CA GLY A 180 33.13 -1.80 -16.48
C GLY A 180 32.34 -3.07 -16.16
N ARG A 181 32.07 -3.37 -14.88
CA ARG A 181 31.37 -4.62 -14.52
C ARG A 181 29.90 -4.59 -14.99
N ALA A 182 29.35 -5.77 -15.28
CA ALA A 182 27.95 -5.93 -15.65
C ALA A 182 26.97 -5.41 -14.58
N LEU A 183 25.78 -5.00 -15.00
CA LEU A 183 24.70 -4.61 -14.09
C LEU A 183 24.31 -5.79 -13.20
N ARG A 184 24.25 -5.57 -11.89
CA ARG A 184 23.73 -6.55 -10.93
C ARG A 184 22.31 -6.17 -10.53
N GLN A 185 21.46 -7.18 -10.50
CA GLN A 185 20.11 -7.10 -9.95
C GLN A 185 20.04 -8.06 -8.76
N LEU A 186 19.49 -7.58 -7.65
CA LEU A 186 19.33 -8.35 -6.41
C LEU A 186 17.84 -8.48 -6.09
N SER A 187 17.47 -9.61 -5.49
CA SER A 187 16.13 -9.81 -4.92
C SER A 187 16.28 -10.05 -3.43
N LEU A 188 15.63 -9.20 -2.63
CA LEU A 188 15.62 -9.30 -1.17
C LEU A 188 14.20 -9.65 -0.73
N THR A 189 14.09 -10.65 0.15
CA THR A 189 12.81 -11.22 0.57
C THR A 189 12.39 -10.65 1.92
N PRO A 190 11.19 -10.07 2.07
CA PRO A 190 10.67 -9.67 3.38
C PRO A 190 10.32 -10.91 4.21
N ALA A 191 10.36 -10.77 5.54
CA ALA A 191 9.95 -11.81 6.48
C ALA A 191 8.50 -11.58 6.93
N LEU A 192 7.74 -12.66 7.15
CA LEU A 192 6.42 -12.62 7.78
C LEU A 192 6.51 -13.31 9.14
N THR A 193 6.29 -12.56 10.22
CA THR A 193 6.22 -13.07 11.58
C THR A 193 4.75 -13.28 11.94
N ILE A 194 4.31 -14.53 12.09
CA ILE A 194 2.92 -14.86 12.46
C ILE A 194 2.73 -14.73 13.97
N ARG A 195 1.66 -14.06 14.40
CA ARG A 195 1.22 -13.91 15.79
C ARG A 195 -0.30 -14.08 15.91
N GLU A 196 -0.86 -13.69 17.06
CA GLU A 196 -2.24 -13.94 17.44
C GLU A 196 -3.26 -13.11 16.64
N SER A 197 -2.86 -12.02 16.00
CA SER A 197 -3.80 -11.15 15.29
C SER A 197 -4.36 -11.69 13.97
N THR A 198 -3.95 -12.87 13.51
CA THR A 198 -4.44 -13.48 12.26
C THR A 198 -4.99 -14.88 12.48
N GLY A 199 -6.11 -15.18 11.83
CA GLY A 199 -6.79 -16.47 11.92
C GLY A 199 -7.56 -16.79 10.64
N PRO A 200 -8.34 -17.90 10.64
CA PRO A 200 -9.26 -18.20 9.54
C PRO A 200 -10.28 -17.07 9.39
N ALA A 201 -10.79 -16.88 8.17
CA ALA A 201 -11.90 -15.96 7.94
C ALA A 201 -13.13 -16.39 8.79
N PRO A 202 -13.94 -15.44 9.29
CA PRO A 202 -15.20 -15.76 9.95
C PRO A 202 -16.08 -16.61 9.02
N ALA A 203 -16.77 -17.60 9.59
CA ALA A 203 -17.63 -18.54 8.86
C ALA A 203 -18.91 -17.88 8.31
#